data_AF-A0A3D0Y3V4-F1
#
_entry.id   AF-A0A3D0Y3V4-F1
#
_cell.length_a   1.000
_cell.length_b   1.000
_cell.length_c   1.000
_cell.angle_alpha   90.00
_cell.angle_beta   90.00
_cell.angle_gamma   90.00
#
_symmetry.space_group_name_H-M   'P 1'
#
loop_
_entity.id
_entity.type
_entity.pdbx_description
1 polymer ?
#
loop_
_entity_poly.entity_id
_entity_poly.type
_entity_poly.pdbx_seq_one_letter_code
_entity_poly.pdbx_strand_id
1 'polypeptide(L)'
;MNIEESVTVNIKTLNVSLTPYAFAKMSNHFYNATLEYKIKNENISLFYFYMHSVAIELALKASILSKDSSKGKIDFVKNKIGHDLEKAMNEFSKLFDSSFLKNRDVDAIHKISPFFKEKGLEYFTLPIKYEMFTGGKNLPELEHLRRASDKLNSFLVMNDFFISN
;
A
#
# COMPACT_ATOMS: atom_id res chain seq x y z
N MET A 1 3.09 4.26 64.72
CA MET A 1 4.02 4.49 63.60
C MET A 1 3.53 3.59 62.47
N ASN A 2 2.66 4.12 61.62
CA ASN A 2 2.09 3.37 60.50
C ASN A 2 3.00 3.57 59.29
N ILE A 3 3.60 2.50 58.81
CA ILE A 3 4.33 2.50 57.55
C ILE A 3 3.28 2.21 56.48
N GLU A 4 2.80 3.23 55.80
CA GLU A 4 2.02 3.05 54.58
C GLU A 4 2.97 2.55 53.50
N GLU A 5 2.84 1.27 53.13
CA GLU A 5 3.50 0.72 51.95
C GLU A 5 2.87 1.35 50.71
N SER A 6 3.55 2.31 50.11
CA SER A 6 3.16 2.87 48.82
C SER A 6 3.44 1.84 47.72
N VAL A 7 2.39 1.27 47.13
CA VAL A 7 2.50 0.44 45.92
C VAL A 7 2.72 1.35 44.71
N THR A 8 3.96 1.45 44.26
CA THR A 8 4.31 2.20 43.05
C THR A 8 4.15 1.31 41.82
N VAL A 9 3.02 1.43 41.11
CA VAL A 9 2.82 0.75 39.82
C VAL A 9 3.45 1.59 38.71
N ASN A 10 4.63 1.19 38.26
CA ASN A 10 5.31 1.83 37.14
C ASN A 10 4.80 1.24 35.82
N ILE A 11 3.66 1.75 35.32
CA ILE A 11 3.19 1.39 33.97
C ILE A 11 4.12 2.08 32.98
N LYS A 12 5.11 1.36 32.46
CA LYS A 12 5.86 1.80 31.28
C LYS A 12 4.85 2.19 30.20
N THR A 13 4.80 3.47 29.87
CA THR A 13 3.93 4.03 28.84
C THR A 13 4.12 3.24 27.55
N LEU A 14 3.08 2.50 27.14
CA LEU A 14 3.10 1.74 25.90
C LEU A 14 2.98 2.74 24.74
N ASN A 15 4.12 3.09 24.12
CA ASN A 15 4.14 3.89 22.90
C ASN A 15 3.78 3.01 21.70
N VAL A 16 2.48 2.87 21.42
CA VAL A 16 2.00 2.17 20.21
C VAL A 16 1.99 3.15 19.04
N SER A 17 2.69 2.84 17.95
CA SER A 17 2.58 3.59 16.71
C SER A 17 1.32 3.16 15.96
N LEU A 18 0.39 4.10 15.77
CA LEU A 18 -0.86 3.86 15.01
C LEU A 18 -0.69 3.95 13.50
N THR A 19 0.49 4.39 13.02
CA THR A 19 0.76 4.62 11.60
C THR A 19 0.52 3.39 10.71
N PRO A 20 1.03 2.18 11.04
CA PRO A 20 0.78 1.00 10.21
C PRO A 20 -0.71 0.67 10.06
N TYR A 21 -1.47 0.78 11.16
CA TYR A 21 -2.91 0.53 11.20
C TYR A 21 -3.70 1.57 10.39
N ALA A 22 -3.31 2.85 10.47
CA ALA A 22 -3.92 3.90 9.66
C ALA A 22 -3.70 3.64 8.15
N PHE A 23 -2.50 3.21 7.76
CA PHE A 23 -2.20 2.85 6.37
C PHE A 23 -3.00 1.63 5.91
N ALA A 24 -3.10 0.59 6.74
CA ALA A 24 -3.92 -0.59 6.44
C ALA A 24 -5.39 -0.22 6.24
N LYS A 25 -5.98 0.59 7.15
CA LYS A 25 -7.36 1.06 7.04
C LYS A 25 -7.61 1.85 5.76
N MET A 26 -6.70 2.78 5.41
CA MET A 26 -6.81 3.53 4.16
C MET A 26 -6.67 2.63 2.93
N SER A 27 -5.72 1.69 2.93
CA SER A 27 -5.57 0.70 1.86
C SER A 27 -6.90 -0.03 1.59
N ASN A 28 -7.55 -0.50 2.65
CA ASN A 28 -8.84 -1.17 2.55
C ASN A 28 -9.95 -0.26 2.01
N HIS A 29 -9.99 1.03 2.42
CA HIS A 29 -10.95 1.98 1.85
C HIS A 29 -10.76 2.17 0.34
N PHE A 30 -9.52 2.35 -0.11
CA PHE A 30 -9.20 2.47 -1.54
C PHE A 30 -9.58 1.20 -2.30
N TYR A 31 -9.24 0.03 -1.75
CA TYR A 31 -9.61 -1.26 -2.33
C TYR A 31 -11.13 -1.42 -2.45
N ASN A 32 -11.89 -1.19 -1.38
CA ASN A 32 -13.35 -1.33 -1.42
C ASN A 32 -14.01 -0.34 -2.38
N ALA A 33 -13.49 0.89 -2.47
CA ALA A 33 -13.96 1.85 -3.47
C ALA A 33 -13.76 1.35 -4.92
N THR A 34 -12.73 0.56 -5.21
CA THR A 34 -12.57 -0.06 -6.53
C THR A 34 -13.60 -1.14 -6.84
N LEU A 35 -14.07 -1.87 -5.81
CA LEU A 35 -15.09 -2.90 -5.95
C LEU A 35 -16.47 -2.32 -6.22
N GLU A 36 -16.76 -1.15 -5.65
CA GLU A 36 -18.04 -0.45 -5.83
C GLU A 36 -18.11 0.36 -7.13
N TYR A 37 -16.95 0.77 -7.65
CA TYR A 37 -16.89 1.51 -8.90
C TYR A 37 -17.27 0.58 -10.07
N LYS A 38 -18.04 1.10 -11.02
CA LYS A 38 -18.47 0.37 -12.23
C LYS A 38 -17.79 0.98 -13.43
N ILE A 39 -16.90 0.23 -14.09
CA ILE A 39 -16.36 0.60 -15.41
C ILE A 39 -17.54 0.67 -16.38
N LYS A 40 -17.92 1.88 -16.80
CA LYS A 40 -19.03 2.08 -17.74
C LYS A 40 -18.61 1.89 -19.20
N ASN A 41 -17.32 2.02 -19.52
CA ASN A 41 -16.77 1.93 -20.87
C ASN A 41 -15.52 1.03 -20.89
N GLU A 42 -15.35 0.20 -21.91
CA GLU A 42 -14.20 -0.72 -22.09
C GLU A 42 -12.84 -0.03 -22.30
N ASN A 43 -12.78 1.30 -22.17
CA ASN A 43 -11.54 2.06 -22.27
C ASN A 43 -10.71 1.93 -20.99
N ILE A 44 -9.39 2.16 -21.15
CA ILE A 44 -8.46 2.29 -20.03
C ILE A 44 -9.00 3.27 -18.99
N SER A 45 -9.25 2.76 -17.78
CA SER A 45 -9.66 3.60 -16.66
C SER A 45 -8.45 3.97 -15.81
N LEU A 46 -7.93 5.18 -16.03
CA LEU A 46 -6.84 5.75 -15.23
C LEU A 46 -7.21 5.79 -13.74
N PHE A 47 -8.48 6.00 -13.44
CA PHE A 47 -9.00 5.95 -12.08
C PHE A 47 -8.80 4.57 -11.44
N TYR A 48 -9.07 3.47 -12.15
CA TYR A 48 -8.81 2.12 -11.62
C TYR A 48 -7.33 1.87 -11.38
N PHE A 49 -6.48 2.24 -12.34
CA PHE A 49 -5.03 2.15 -12.16
C PHE A 49 -4.57 2.91 -10.93
N TYR A 50 -5.11 4.12 -10.73
CA TYR A 50 -4.77 4.95 -9.58
C TYR A 50 -5.22 4.33 -8.26
N MET A 51 -6.50 3.97 -8.13
CA MET A 51 -7.05 3.46 -6.89
C MET A 51 -6.40 2.14 -6.45
N HIS A 52 -6.13 1.22 -7.39
CA HIS A 52 -5.39 -0.01 -7.06
C HIS A 52 -3.92 0.29 -6.71
N SER A 53 -3.26 1.22 -7.40
CA SER A 53 -1.88 1.61 -7.07
C SER A 53 -1.77 2.19 -5.66
N VAL A 54 -2.71 3.05 -5.27
CA VAL A 54 -2.78 3.61 -3.91
C VAL A 54 -3.05 2.51 -2.88
N ALA A 55 -4.00 1.61 -3.14
CA ALA A 55 -4.29 0.50 -2.23
C ALA A 55 -3.05 -0.39 -2.01
N ILE A 56 -2.34 -0.73 -3.09
CA ILE A 56 -1.08 -1.49 -3.07
C ILE A 56 0.01 -0.74 -2.29
N GLU A 57 0.22 0.54 -2.59
CA GLU A 57 1.22 1.38 -1.91
C GLU A 57 1.02 1.33 -0.39
N LEU A 58 -0.21 1.60 0.05
CA LEU A 58 -0.55 1.68 1.46
C LEU A 58 -0.45 0.33 2.15
N ALA A 59 -0.84 -0.77 1.49
CA ALA A 59 -0.70 -2.12 2.04
C ALA A 59 0.76 -2.53 2.24
N LEU A 60 1.62 -2.27 1.25
CA LEU A 60 3.05 -2.55 1.34
C LEU A 60 3.68 -1.74 2.48
N LYS A 61 3.36 -0.44 2.55
CA LYS A 61 3.89 0.45 3.60
C LYS A 61 3.39 0.10 5.00
N ALA A 62 2.12 -0.25 5.14
CA ALA A 62 1.58 -0.76 6.39
C ALA A 62 2.38 -1.97 6.85
N SER A 63 2.56 -2.94 5.95
CA SER A 63 3.32 -4.18 6.20
C SER A 63 4.76 -3.92 6.62
N ILE A 64 5.47 -3.03 5.93
CA ILE A 64 6.84 -2.65 6.27
C ILE A 64 6.91 -2.00 7.66
N LEU A 65 6.00 -1.08 7.96
CA LEU A 65 6.00 -0.33 9.22
C LEU A 65 5.49 -1.15 10.42
N SER A 66 4.84 -2.29 10.22
CA SER A 66 4.49 -3.18 11.35
C SER A 66 5.69 -3.93 11.90
N LYS A 67 6.75 -4.10 11.10
CA LYS A 67 8.02 -4.69 11.57
C LYS A 67 8.89 -3.68 12.32
N ASP A 68 8.86 -2.42 11.88
CA ASP A 68 9.57 -1.32 12.53
C ASP A 68 8.82 -0.01 12.29
N SER A 69 8.28 0.56 13.37
CA SER A 69 7.56 1.83 13.35
C SER A 69 8.37 2.97 13.99
N SER A 70 9.70 2.84 14.09
CA SER A 70 10.59 3.89 14.57
C SER A 70 10.51 5.12 13.67
N LYS A 71 10.82 6.30 14.24
CA LYS A 71 10.86 7.56 13.48
C LYS A 71 11.74 7.45 12.23
N GLY A 72 12.92 6.81 12.36
CA GLY A 72 13.84 6.60 11.25
C GLY A 72 13.23 5.74 10.13
N LYS A 73 12.50 4.67 10.48
CA LYS A 73 11.82 3.84 9.48
C LYS A 73 10.65 4.56 8.82
N ILE A 74 9.87 5.33 9.58
CA ILE A 74 8.80 6.18 9.05
C ILE A 74 9.37 7.20 8.05
N ASP A 75 10.46 7.88 8.41
CA ASP A 75 11.12 8.84 7.52
C ASP A 75 11.69 8.17 6.26
N PHE A 76 12.20 6.94 6.37
CA PHE A 76 12.63 6.14 5.23
C PHE A 76 11.46 5.78 4.30
N VAL A 77 10.35 5.26 4.85
CA VAL A 77 9.15 4.90 4.06
C VAL A 77 8.53 6.13 3.40
N LYS A 78 8.53 7.27 4.09
CA LYS A 78 8.02 8.52 3.54
C LYS A 78 8.90 9.11 2.44
N ASN A 79 10.20 9.24 2.70
CA ASN A 79 11.09 10.06 1.86
C ASN A 79 11.94 9.26 0.87
N LYS A 80 12.22 7.98 1.13
CA LYS A 80 13.05 7.13 0.26
C LYS A 80 12.24 6.16 -0.57
N ILE A 81 11.21 5.55 0.02
CA ILE A 81 10.22 4.77 -0.73
C ILE A 81 9.26 5.73 -1.46
N GLY A 82 8.62 6.67 -0.75
CA GLY A 82 7.69 7.60 -1.39
C GLY A 82 6.59 6.85 -2.14
N HIS A 83 6.21 7.31 -3.34
CA HIS A 83 5.22 6.64 -4.19
C HIS A 83 5.82 5.59 -5.15
N ASP A 84 7.05 5.14 -4.90
CA ASP A 84 7.75 4.18 -5.74
C ASP A 84 7.35 2.75 -5.36
N LEU A 85 6.40 2.17 -6.09
CA LEU A 85 5.85 0.85 -5.78
C LEU A 85 6.90 -0.27 -5.93
N GLU A 86 7.85 -0.10 -6.84
CA GLU A 86 8.96 -1.05 -7.02
C GLU A 86 9.82 -1.09 -5.76
N LYS A 87 10.19 0.08 -5.21
CA LYS A 87 10.90 0.13 -3.93
C LYS A 87 10.09 -0.43 -2.77
N ALA A 88 8.79 -0.12 -2.72
CA ALA A 88 7.90 -0.66 -1.69
C ALA A 88 7.83 -2.19 -1.75
N MET A 89 7.68 -2.76 -2.96
CA MET A 89 7.62 -4.20 -3.19
C MET A 89 8.94 -4.90 -2.85
N ASN A 90 10.07 -4.29 -3.23
CA ASN A 90 11.40 -4.78 -2.90
C ASN A 90 11.64 -4.79 -1.39
N GLU A 91 11.23 -3.74 -0.68
CA GLU A 91 11.37 -3.67 0.77
C GLU A 91 10.44 -4.66 1.49
N PHE A 92 9.20 -4.80 1.02
CA PHE A 92 8.26 -5.80 1.52
C PHE A 92 8.81 -7.22 1.39
N SER A 93 9.36 -7.58 0.22
CA SER A 93 9.88 -8.93 -0.04
C SER A 93 11.12 -9.30 0.79
N LYS A 94 11.81 -8.32 1.39
CA LYS A 94 12.89 -8.60 2.36
C LYS A 94 12.35 -8.97 3.74
N LEU A 95 11.12 -8.57 4.05
CA LEU A 95 10.52 -8.70 5.38
C LEU A 95 9.48 -9.82 5.46
N PHE A 96 8.88 -10.18 4.32
CA PHE A 96 7.79 -11.13 4.21
C PHE A 96 7.96 -12.04 2.99
N ASP A 97 7.45 -13.26 3.07
CA ASP A 97 7.30 -14.12 1.89
C ASP A 97 6.25 -13.52 0.94
N SER A 98 6.68 -13.17 -0.27
CA SER A 98 5.84 -12.61 -1.32
C SER A 98 5.33 -13.64 -2.33
N SER A 99 5.53 -14.94 -2.08
CA SER A 99 5.12 -16.05 -2.98
C SER A 99 3.62 -16.10 -3.29
N PHE A 100 2.78 -15.50 -2.44
CA PHE A 100 1.34 -15.36 -2.67
C PHE A 100 1.01 -14.43 -3.85
N LEU A 101 1.92 -13.50 -4.21
CA LEU A 101 1.87 -12.71 -5.43
C LEU A 101 2.51 -13.51 -6.57
N LYS A 102 1.76 -13.74 -7.65
CA LYS A 102 2.32 -14.44 -8.82
C LYS A 102 3.23 -13.47 -9.58
N ASN A 103 4.20 -13.98 -10.34
CA ASN A 103 5.12 -13.16 -11.14
C ASN A 103 4.39 -12.09 -11.97
N ARG A 104 3.26 -12.44 -12.61
CA ARG A 104 2.48 -11.47 -13.39
C ARG A 104 1.85 -10.33 -12.56
N ASP A 105 1.52 -10.60 -11.30
CA ASP A 105 1.00 -9.58 -10.38
C ASP A 105 2.14 -8.63 -9.96
N VAL A 106 3.34 -9.18 -9.69
CA VAL A 106 4.55 -8.39 -9.40
C VAL A 106 4.99 -7.55 -10.61
N ASP A 107 4.98 -8.14 -11.81
CA ASP A 107 5.28 -7.45 -13.06
C ASP A 107 4.32 -6.29 -13.30
N ALA A 108 3.04 -6.44 -12.92
CA ALA A 108 2.06 -5.35 -13.01
C ALA A 108 2.41 -4.19 -12.08
N ILE A 109 2.83 -4.48 -10.84
CA ILE A 109 3.30 -3.46 -9.88
C ILE A 109 4.53 -2.72 -10.44
N HIS A 110 5.50 -3.44 -11.00
CA HIS A 110 6.69 -2.83 -11.59
C HIS A 110 6.35 -1.96 -12.80
N LYS A 111 5.49 -2.45 -13.71
CA LYS A 111 5.07 -1.69 -14.90
C LYS A 111 4.31 -0.42 -14.57
N ILE A 112 3.47 -0.40 -13.54
CA ILE A 112 2.72 0.81 -13.16
C ILE A 112 3.56 1.80 -12.35
N SER A 113 4.61 1.35 -11.66
CA SER A 113 5.43 2.18 -10.76
C SER A 113 5.95 3.48 -11.41
N PRO A 114 6.51 3.48 -12.65
CA PRO A 114 6.95 4.70 -13.31
C PRO A 114 5.82 5.73 -13.52
N PHE A 115 4.61 5.26 -13.81
CA PHE A 115 3.44 6.12 -14.00
C PHE A 115 2.86 6.60 -12.66
N PHE A 116 2.97 5.80 -11.60
CA PHE A 116 2.40 6.17 -10.31
C PHE A 116 3.31 7.10 -9.51
N LYS A 117 4.62 6.83 -9.47
CA LYS A 117 5.58 7.52 -8.59
C LYS A 117 5.70 9.03 -8.83
N GLU A 118 5.46 9.47 -10.07
CA GLU A 118 5.54 10.88 -10.47
C GLU A 118 4.19 11.59 -10.44
N LYS A 119 3.20 11.01 -9.73
CA LYS A 119 1.79 11.38 -9.89
C LYS A 119 1.35 11.30 -11.36
N GLY A 120 1.99 10.44 -12.15
CA GLY A 120 1.80 10.35 -13.60
C GLY A 120 0.42 9.86 -14.02
N LEU A 121 -0.34 9.27 -13.11
CA LEU A 121 -1.77 8.98 -13.30
C LEU A 121 -2.68 10.22 -13.13
N GLU A 122 -2.12 11.38 -12.77
CA GLU A 122 -2.79 12.68 -12.87
C GLU A 122 -2.79 13.17 -14.34
N TYR A 123 -3.91 13.74 -14.77
CA TYR A 123 -4.38 13.90 -16.16
C TYR A 123 -3.53 14.74 -17.14
N PHE A 124 -2.29 15.11 -16.81
CA PHE A 124 -1.49 16.01 -17.66
C PHE A 124 -0.07 15.58 -17.97
N THR A 125 0.38 14.44 -17.47
CA THR A 125 1.75 13.99 -17.75
C THR A 125 1.89 13.48 -19.20
N LEU A 126 3.04 13.76 -19.82
CA LEU A 126 3.33 13.30 -21.18
C LEU A 126 3.28 11.77 -21.31
N PRO A 127 3.79 10.97 -20.33
CA PRO A 127 3.72 9.52 -20.40
C PRO A 127 2.28 9.00 -20.47
N ILE A 128 1.37 9.49 -19.63
CA ILE A 128 0.00 8.95 -19.63
C ILE A 128 -0.78 9.38 -20.87
N LYS A 129 -0.53 10.59 -21.38
CA LYS A 129 -1.08 11.03 -22.67
C LYS A 129 -0.64 10.11 -23.80
N TYR A 130 0.65 9.79 -23.88
CA TYR A 130 1.19 8.89 -24.89
C TYR A 130 0.53 7.51 -24.82
N GLU A 131 0.38 6.95 -23.61
CA GLU A 131 -0.33 5.69 -23.42
C GLU A 131 -1.80 5.77 -23.85
N MET A 132 -2.53 6.83 -23.49
CA MET A 132 -3.93 6.98 -23.93
C MET A 132 -4.05 7.09 -25.46
N PHE A 133 -3.10 7.73 -26.14
CA PHE A 133 -3.07 7.82 -27.61
C PHE A 133 -2.68 6.51 -28.29
N THR A 134 -1.82 5.70 -27.67
CA THR A 134 -1.29 4.46 -28.25
C THR A 134 -2.04 3.20 -27.83
N GLY A 135 -3.12 3.35 -27.05
CA GLY A 135 -3.93 2.24 -26.55
C GLY A 135 -3.36 1.53 -25.32
N GLY A 136 -2.46 2.18 -24.57
CA GLY A 136 -1.96 1.73 -23.28
C GLY A 136 -1.02 0.54 -23.32
N LYS A 137 -0.21 0.42 -24.38
CA LYS A 137 0.66 -0.75 -24.60
C LYS A 137 1.67 -0.99 -23.48
N ASN A 138 2.10 0.05 -22.78
CA ASN A 138 3.06 -0.06 -21.69
C ASN A 138 2.40 -0.09 -20.31
N LEU A 139 1.09 0.11 -20.23
CA LEU A 139 0.34 -0.10 -18.99
C LEU A 139 0.22 -1.61 -18.73
N PRO A 140 0.21 -2.03 -17.45
CA PRO A 140 -0.02 -3.43 -17.14
C PRO A 140 -1.47 -3.81 -17.41
N GLU A 141 -1.72 -5.11 -17.57
CA GLU A 141 -3.07 -5.65 -17.55
C GLU A 141 -3.74 -5.29 -16.21
N LEU A 142 -4.85 -4.55 -16.27
CA LEU A 142 -5.54 -4.07 -15.09
C LEU A 142 -5.93 -5.22 -14.14
N GLU A 143 -6.31 -6.37 -14.69
CA GLU A 143 -6.65 -7.56 -13.93
C GLU A 143 -5.51 -8.03 -13.00
N HIS A 144 -4.25 -7.94 -13.46
CA HIS A 144 -3.10 -8.35 -12.65
C HIS A 144 -2.83 -7.36 -11.52
N LEU A 145 -3.05 -6.06 -11.77
CA LEU A 145 -2.96 -5.04 -10.72
C LEU A 145 -4.09 -5.18 -9.70
N ARG A 146 -5.32 -5.47 -10.14
CA ARG A 146 -6.46 -5.76 -9.28
C ARG A 146 -6.19 -6.95 -8.37
N ARG A 147 -5.69 -8.07 -8.93
CA ARG A 147 -5.33 -9.26 -8.13
C ARG A 147 -4.21 -8.96 -7.14
N ALA A 148 -3.21 -8.17 -7.52
CA ALA A 148 -2.16 -7.75 -6.60
C ALA A 148 -2.74 -6.96 -5.40
N SER A 149 -3.63 -6.00 -5.69
CA SER A 149 -4.33 -5.21 -4.68
C SER A 149 -5.18 -6.08 -3.75
N ASP A 150 -5.94 -7.02 -4.29
CA ASP A 150 -6.78 -7.95 -3.51
C ASP A 150 -5.95 -8.84 -2.59
N LYS A 151 -4.87 -9.43 -3.12
CA LYS A 151 -3.96 -10.28 -2.36
C LYS A 151 -3.25 -9.54 -1.24
N LEU A 152 -2.78 -8.32 -1.50
CA LEU A 152 -2.16 -7.49 -0.48
C LEU A 152 -3.15 -7.05 0.59
N ASN A 153 -4.39 -6.71 0.23
CA ASN A 153 -5.42 -6.40 1.21
C ASN A 153 -5.78 -7.64 2.05
N SER A 154 -5.90 -8.81 1.42
CA SER A 154 -6.08 -10.09 2.11
C SER A 154 -4.92 -10.40 3.05
N PHE A 155 -3.69 -10.11 2.66
CA PHE A 155 -2.51 -10.25 3.51
C PHE A 155 -2.63 -9.40 4.78
N LEU A 156 -3.10 -8.14 4.68
CA LEU A 156 -3.33 -7.29 5.85
C LEU A 156 -4.39 -7.91 6.78
N VAL A 157 -5.48 -8.46 6.23
CA VAL A 157 -6.54 -9.11 7.01
C VAL A 157 -6.00 -10.33 7.75
N MET A 158 -5.28 -11.21 7.05
CA MET A 158 -4.73 -12.45 7.63
C MET A 158 -3.67 -12.23 8.71
N ASN A 159 -3.07 -11.05 8.76
CA ASN A 159 -2.04 -10.70 9.74
C ASN A 159 -2.53 -9.69 10.79
N ASP A 160 -3.85 -9.53 10.95
CA ASP A 160 -4.49 -8.69 11.99
C ASP A 160 -4.04 -7.21 11.98
N PHE A 161 -3.76 -6.66 10.79
CA PHE A 161 -3.42 -5.23 10.64
C PHE A 161 -4.61 -4.28 10.83
N PHE A 162 -5.81 -4.84 10.98
CA PHE A 162 -7.01 -4.11 11.32
C PHE A 162 -7.26 -4.37 12.80
N ILE A 163 -7.09 -3.34 13.63
CA ILE A 163 -7.49 -3.42 15.05
C ILE A 163 -8.98 -3.79 15.04
N SER A 164 -9.29 -5.01 15.49
CA SER A 164 -10.66 -5.46 15.66
C SER A 164 -11.28 -4.58 16.75
N ASN A 165 -12.42 -3.96 16.46
CA ASN A 165 -13.24 -3.34 17.49
C ASN A 165 -13.85 -4.40 18.40
#